data_AF-A0AAD9KPT3-F1
#
_entry.id   AF-A0AAD9KPT3-F1
#
_cell.length_a   1.000
_cell.length_b   1.000
_cell.length_c   1.000
_cell.angle_alpha   90.00
_cell.angle_beta   90.00
_cell.angle_gamma   90.00
#
_symmetry.space_group_name_H-M   'P 1'
#
loop_
_entity.id
_entity.type
_entity.pdbx_description
1 polymer ?
#
loop_
_entity_poly.entity_id
_entity_poly.type
_entity_poly.pdbx_seq_one_letter_code
_entity_poly.pdbx_strand_id
1 'polypeptide(L)'
;MVKSKLLKVASVIYKVSHCIDRSSMRILYCSLFLPHLMYCCEIWGNTYVTNIQCIILIQKRVIRLIHGANRWDHTNNLFYEYCILKFNDIVELKTILFMFDAYHNVLPYDLQQLFIKSIPFHLHVEHINSSEKMSA
;
A
#
# COMPACT_ATOMS: atom_id res chain seq x y z
N MET A 1 16.88 -1.31 1.98
CA MET A 1 16.75 -2.78 1.99
C MET A 1 15.72 -3.31 0.99
N VAL A 2 14.48 -2.80 0.97
CA VAL A 2 13.43 -3.25 0.03
C VAL A 2 13.81 -3.00 -1.44
N LYS A 3 14.34 -1.80 -1.75
CA LYS A 3 14.81 -1.43 -3.10
C LYS A 3 15.76 -2.47 -3.73
N SER A 4 16.76 -2.96 -3.00
CA SER A 4 17.73 -3.91 -3.55
C SER A 4 17.11 -5.28 -3.83
N LYS A 5 16.14 -5.72 -3.01
CA LYS A 5 15.35 -6.93 -3.28
C LYS A 5 14.49 -6.77 -4.53
N LEU A 6 13.77 -5.65 -4.65
CA LEU A 6 12.94 -5.36 -5.83
C LEU A 6 13.77 -5.29 -7.12
N LEU A 7 14.96 -4.69 -7.07
CA LEU A 7 15.87 -4.64 -8.22
C LEU A 7 16.34 -6.05 -8.63
N LYS A 8 16.68 -6.91 -7.67
CA LYS A 8 17.05 -8.31 -7.95
C LYS A 8 15.91 -9.05 -8.65
N VAL A 9 14.69 -8.95 -8.15
CA VAL A 9 13.50 -9.56 -8.78
C VAL A 9 13.27 -8.99 -10.17
N ALA A 10 13.36 -7.66 -10.34
CA ALA A 10 13.23 -7.02 -11.64
C ALA A 10 14.27 -7.53 -12.65
N SER A 11 15.52 -7.78 -12.21
CA SER A 11 16.56 -8.38 -13.05
C SER A 11 16.26 -9.83 -13.44
N VAL A 12 15.65 -10.62 -12.55
CA VAL A 12 15.20 -11.98 -12.86
C VAL A 12 14.10 -11.94 -13.92
N ILE A 13 13.06 -11.12 -13.71
CA ILE A 13 11.97 -10.93 -14.67
C ILE A 13 12.53 -10.49 -16.03
N TYR A 14 13.51 -9.58 -16.05
CA TYR A 14 14.19 -9.15 -17.28
C TYR A 14 14.82 -10.30 -18.05
N LYS A 15 15.58 -11.17 -17.37
CA LYS A 15 16.22 -12.32 -18.02
C LYS A 15 15.22 -13.32 -18.59
N VAL A 16 14.12 -13.56 -17.87
CA VAL A 16 13.12 -14.55 -18.26
C VAL A 16 12.15 -14.00 -19.33
N SER A 17 12.10 -12.67 -19.54
CA SER A 17 11.16 -12.00 -20.45
C SER A 17 11.19 -12.43 -21.91
N HIS A 18 12.32 -12.93 -22.37
CA HIS A 18 12.43 -13.40 -23.75
C HIS A 18 11.95 -14.85 -23.94
N CYS A 19 11.71 -15.59 -22.84
CA CYS A 19 11.45 -17.02 -22.88
C CYS A 19 10.02 -17.40 -22.54
N ILE A 20 9.21 -16.47 -22.01
CA ILE A 20 7.86 -16.77 -21.50
C ILE A 20 6.81 -15.82 -22.05
N ASP A 21 5.56 -16.26 -22.01
CA ASP A 21 4.40 -15.49 -22.43
C ASP A 21 4.00 -14.40 -21.42
N ARG A 22 3.14 -13.47 -21.86
CA ARG A 22 2.68 -12.32 -21.07
C ARG A 22 1.86 -12.74 -19.84
N SER A 23 1.06 -13.82 -19.94
CA SER A 23 0.30 -14.33 -18.79
C SER A 23 1.22 -14.90 -17.71
N SER A 24 2.21 -15.71 -18.10
CA SER A 24 3.23 -16.22 -17.17
C SER A 24 4.03 -15.08 -16.54
N MET A 25 4.31 -14.02 -17.30
CA MET A 25 4.96 -12.82 -16.77
C MET A 25 4.17 -12.13 -15.67
N ARG A 26 2.85 -12.01 -15.85
CA ARG A 26 1.96 -11.48 -14.80
C ARG A 26 2.00 -12.36 -13.55
N ILE A 27 1.99 -13.68 -13.72
CA ILE A 27 2.09 -14.63 -12.60
C ILE A 27 3.40 -14.42 -11.84
N LEU A 28 4.53 -14.31 -12.54
CA LEU A 28 5.84 -14.01 -11.94
C LEU A 28 5.87 -12.69 -11.18
N TYR A 29 5.23 -11.65 -11.72
CA TYR A 29 5.08 -10.39 -11.00
C TYR A 29 4.31 -10.58 -9.68
N CYS A 30 3.16 -11.26 -9.74
CA CYS A 30 2.32 -11.51 -8.58
C CYS A 30 3.01 -12.42 -7.54
N SER A 31 3.85 -13.36 -7.95
CA SER A 31 4.51 -14.31 -7.04
C SER A 31 5.83 -13.83 -6.46
N LEU A 32 6.60 -13.01 -7.20
CA LEU A 32 7.94 -12.57 -6.77
C LEU A 32 8.03 -11.09 -6.44
N PHE A 33 7.34 -10.22 -7.19
CA PHE A 33 7.48 -8.77 -7.02
C PHE A 33 6.47 -8.22 -6.03
N LEU A 34 5.20 -8.59 -6.20
CA LEU A 34 4.08 -8.09 -5.39
C LEU A 34 4.21 -8.39 -3.89
N PRO A 35 4.66 -9.58 -3.42
CA PRO A 35 4.80 -9.85 -1.99
C PRO A 35 5.79 -8.91 -1.31
N HIS A 36 6.85 -8.51 -2.02
CA HIS A 36 7.81 -7.53 -1.50
C HIS A 36 7.25 -6.11 -1.43
N LEU A 37 6.30 -5.76 -2.30
CA LEU A 37 5.59 -4.48 -2.21
C LEU A 37 4.57 -4.47 -1.09
N MET A 38 3.85 -5.57 -0.88
CA MET A 38 2.75 -5.64 0.10
C MET A 38 3.24 -5.88 1.54
N TYR A 39 4.44 -6.42 1.72
CA TYR A 39 4.95 -6.75 3.04
C TYR A 39 5.13 -5.51 3.91
N CYS A 40 4.31 -5.38 4.96
CA CYS A 40 4.34 -4.29 5.95
C CYS A 40 4.36 -2.89 5.32
N CYS A 41 3.74 -2.70 4.16
CA CYS A 41 3.85 -1.46 3.40
C CYS A 41 3.13 -0.30 4.07
N GLU A 42 2.17 -0.56 4.95
CA GLU A 42 1.55 0.42 5.84
C GLU A 42 2.58 1.10 6.77
N ILE A 43 3.65 0.38 7.15
CA ILE A 43 4.70 0.89 8.05
C ILE A 43 5.73 1.72 7.28
N TRP A 44 6.30 1.18 6.19
CA TRP A 44 7.42 1.83 5.49
C TRP A 44 7.01 2.55 4.19
N GLY A 45 5.80 2.31 3.69
CA GLY A 45 5.29 2.87 2.43
C GLY A 45 4.88 4.33 2.53
N ASN A 46 4.74 4.87 3.75
CA ASN A 46 4.44 6.28 4.02
C ASN A 46 5.70 7.11 4.37
N THR A 47 6.88 6.67 3.93
CA THR A 47 8.17 7.33 4.21
C THR A 47 8.46 8.48 3.25
N TYR A 48 9.69 9.03 3.27
CA TYR A 48 10.11 10.11 2.37
C TYR A 48 9.79 9.83 0.89
N VAL A 49 9.28 10.87 0.23
CA VAL A 49 8.87 10.84 -1.19
C VAL A 49 9.96 10.29 -2.11
N THR A 50 11.23 10.59 -1.84
CA THR A 50 12.39 10.12 -2.62
C THR A 50 12.52 8.59 -2.62
N ASN A 51 12.25 7.94 -1.49
CA ASN A 51 12.30 6.49 -1.35
C ASN A 51 11.13 5.83 -2.08
N ILE A 52 9.93 6.37 -1.90
CA ILE A 52 8.70 5.91 -2.57
C ILE A 52 8.83 6.05 -4.09
N GLN A 53 9.32 7.19 -4.57
CA GLN A 53 9.53 7.44 -6.01
C GLN A 53 10.47 6.39 -6.63
N CYS A 54 11.56 6.02 -5.95
CA CYS A 54 12.44 4.96 -6.44
C CYS A 54 11.69 3.64 -6.66
N ILE A 55 10.77 3.28 -5.76
CA ILE A 55 9.99 2.04 -5.83
C ILE A 55 8.98 2.10 -6.97
N ILE A 56 8.26 3.23 -7.11
CA ILE A 56 7.34 3.48 -8.22
C ILE A 56 8.06 3.37 -9.57
N LEU A 57 9.28 3.93 -9.68
CA LEU A 57 10.07 3.84 -10.91
C LEU A 57 10.45 2.40 -11.25
N ILE A 58 10.83 1.60 -10.25
CA ILE A 58 11.12 0.16 -10.45
C ILE A 58 9.86 -0.58 -10.87
N GLN A 59 8.72 -0.34 -10.21
CA GLN A 59 7.44 -0.97 -10.56
C GLN A 59 7.04 -0.66 -12.01
N LYS A 60 7.10 0.62 -12.42
CA LYS A 60 6.83 1.05 -13.79
C LYS A 60 7.77 0.39 -14.81
N ARG A 61 9.06 0.23 -14.46
CA ARG A 61 10.03 -0.45 -15.31
C ARG A 61 9.67 -1.93 -15.52
N VAL A 62 9.27 -2.62 -14.46
CA VAL A 62 8.85 -4.03 -14.53
C VAL A 62 7.57 -4.19 -15.35
N ILE A 63 6.60 -3.28 -15.20
CA ILE A 63 5.35 -3.35 -15.97
C ILE A 63 5.58 -3.12 -17.46
N ARG A 64 6.43 -2.15 -17.83
CA ARG A 64 6.83 -1.97 -19.24
C ARG A 64 7.49 -3.21 -19.81
N LEU A 65 8.36 -3.85 -19.02
CA LEU A 65 9.03 -5.07 -19.42
C LEU A 65 8.04 -6.22 -19.65
N ILE A 66 7.08 -6.42 -18.74
CA ILE A 66 6.04 -7.45 -18.87
C ILE A 66 5.21 -7.25 -20.14
N HIS A 67 4.89 -6.00 -20.48
CA HIS A 67 4.13 -5.67 -21.68
C HIS A 67 4.97 -5.70 -22.97
N GLY A 68 6.30 -5.60 -22.86
CA GLY A 68 7.16 -5.30 -24.01
C GLY A 68 6.99 -3.87 -24.54
N ALA A 69 6.55 -2.93 -23.70
CA ALA A 69 6.39 -1.53 -24.05
C ALA A 69 7.75 -0.81 -24.15
N ASN A 70 7.81 0.27 -24.92
CA ASN A 70 9.01 1.10 -24.99
C ASN A 70 9.29 1.78 -23.64
N ARG A 71 10.55 2.15 -23.42
CA ARG A 71 11.01 2.79 -22.18
C ARG A 71 10.19 4.04 -21.81
N TRP A 72 9.72 4.77 -22.80
CA TRP A 72 9.04 6.07 -22.67
C TRP A 72 7.52 5.97 -22.66
N ASP A 73 6.96 4.79 -22.89
CA ASP A 73 5.51 4.63 -22.98
C ASP A 73 4.84 4.89 -21.63
N HIS A 74 3.67 5.52 -21.70
CA HIS A 74 2.85 5.78 -20.53
C HIS A 74 2.40 4.45 -19.90
N THR A 75 2.64 4.32 -18.60
CA THR A 75 2.38 3.07 -17.88
C THR A 75 0.98 2.97 -17.30
N ASN A 76 0.24 4.09 -17.21
CA ASN A 76 -1.09 4.11 -16.57
C ASN A 76 -2.03 3.09 -17.20
N ASN A 77 -2.13 3.03 -18.54
CA ASN A 77 -3.00 2.07 -19.23
C ASN A 77 -2.57 0.62 -18.95
N LEU A 78 -1.26 0.37 -18.84
CA LEU A 78 -0.70 -0.97 -18.57
C LEU A 78 -1.07 -1.48 -17.17
N PHE A 79 -1.14 -0.60 -16.17
CA PHE A 79 -1.61 -0.97 -14.83
C PHE A 79 -3.06 -1.48 -14.87
N TYR A 80 -3.93 -0.78 -15.61
CA TYR A 80 -5.34 -1.16 -15.73
C TYR A 80 -5.51 -2.47 -16.50
N GLU A 81 -4.83 -2.63 -17.64
CA GLU A 81 -4.92 -3.81 -18.50
C GLU A 81 -4.52 -5.11 -17.78
N TYR A 82 -3.50 -5.04 -16.91
CA TYR A 82 -3.03 -6.20 -16.14
C TYR A 82 -3.69 -6.34 -14.77
N CYS A 83 -4.61 -5.44 -14.42
CA CYS A 83 -5.25 -5.35 -13.10
C CYS A 83 -4.21 -5.29 -11.96
N ILE A 84 -3.14 -4.53 -12.15
CA ILE A 84 -2.08 -4.35 -11.15
C ILE A 84 -2.29 -2.99 -10.48
N LEU A 85 -2.32 -2.97 -9.14
CA LEU A 85 -2.38 -1.72 -8.38
C LEU A 85 -1.03 -0.99 -8.39
N LYS A 86 -1.07 0.34 -8.40
CA LYS A 86 0.15 1.14 -8.21
C LYS A 86 0.58 1.05 -6.75
N PHE A 87 1.87 1.24 -6.51
CA PHE A 87 2.42 1.12 -5.17
C PHE A 87 1.72 2.03 -4.13
N ASN A 88 1.40 3.27 -4.50
CA ASN A 88 0.68 4.18 -3.60
C ASN A 88 -0.71 3.63 -3.25
N ASP A 89 -1.45 3.14 -4.23
CA ASP A 89 -2.78 2.54 -4.03
C ASP A 89 -2.69 1.29 -3.12
N ILE A 90 -1.62 0.50 -3.24
CA ILE A 90 -1.36 -0.64 -2.35
C ILE A 90 -1.16 -0.18 -0.90
N VAL A 91 -0.33 0.85 -0.70
CA VAL A 91 -0.05 1.41 0.63
C VAL A 91 -1.32 1.98 1.25
N GLU A 92 -2.08 2.76 0.47
CA GLU A 92 -3.35 3.34 0.91
C GLU A 92 -4.35 2.26 1.30
N LEU A 93 -4.58 1.26 0.42
CA LEU A 93 -5.48 0.14 0.70
C LEU A 93 -5.08 -0.60 1.98
N LYS A 94 -3.79 -0.93 2.14
CA LYS A 94 -3.31 -1.65 3.32
C LYS A 94 -3.42 -0.82 4.60
N THR A 95 -3.16 0.48 4.51
CA THR A 95 -3.33 1.40 5.63
C THR A 95 -4.80 1.50 6.04
N ILE A 96 -5.72 1.62 5.09
CA ILE A 96 -7.16 1.68 5.36
C ILE A 96 -7.66 0.40 6.01
N LEU A 97 -7.28 -0.77 5.47
CA LEU A 97 -7.66 -2.06 6.05
C LEU A 97 -7.15 -2.20 7.49
N PHE A 98 -5.90 -1.81 7.74
CA PHE A 98 -5.33 -1.84 9.09
C PHE A 98 -6.07 -0.90 10.06
N MET A 99 -6.43 0.30 9.61
CA MET A 99 -7.22 1.25 10.41
C MET A 99 -8.64 0.76 10.66
N PHE A 100 -9.25 0.05 9.70
CA PHE A 100 -10.54 -0.59 9.88
C PHE A 100 -10.48 -1.67 10.96
N ASP A 101 -9.43 -2.50 10.96
CA ASP A 101 -9.22 -3.53 11.98
C ASP A 101 -8.99 -2.89 13.37
N ALA A 102 -8.22 -1.79 13.44
CA ALA A 102 -8.04 -1.00 14.65
C ALA A 102 -9.37 -0.45 15.18
N TYR A 103 -10.24 0.06 14.30
CA TYR A 103 -11.53 0.63 14.70
C TYR A 103 -12.49 -0.42 15.29
N HIS A 104 -12.42 -1.66 14.80
CA HIS A 104 -13.25 -2.77 15.26
C HIS A 104 -12.63 -3.58 16.42
N ASN A 105 -11.47 -3.15 16.94
CA ASN A 105 -10.73 -3.84 18.01
C ASN A 105 -10.34 -5.28 17.67
N VAL A 106 -10.01 -5.56 16.41
CA VAL A 106 -9.59 -6.89 15.93
C VAL A 106 -8.06 -7.06 16.01
N LEU A 107 -7.31 -5.97 16.23
CA LEU A 107 -5.86 -6.02 16.33
C LEU A 107 -5.40 -6.72 17.63
N PRO A 108 -4.17 -7.29 17.62
CA PRO A 108 -3.52 -7.79 18.83
C PRO A 108 -3.48 -6.72 19.93
N TYR A 109 -3.62 -7.14 21.19
CA TYR A 109 -3.75 -6.26 22.35
C TYR A 109 -2.70 -5.14 22.41
N ASP A 110 -1.43 -5.47 22.20
CA ASP A 110 -0.32 -4.50 22.26
C ASP A 110 -0.43 -3.44 21.15
N LEU A 111 -0.91 -3.82 19.97
CA LEU A 111 -1.11 -2.89 18.85
C LEU A 111 -2.39 -2.07 19.03
N GLN A 112 -3.44 -2.68 19.58
CA GLN A 112 -4.71 -2.00 19.82
C GLN A 112 -4.55 -0.82 20.79
N GLN A 113 -3.68 -0.96 21.79
CA GLN A 113 -3.39 0.13 22.74
C GLN A 113 -2.77 1.38 22.10
N LEU A 114 -2.16 1.24 20.92
CA LEU A 114 -1.60 2.38 20.19
C LEU A 114 -2.70 3.28 19.58
N PHE A 115 -3.93 2.77 19.48
CA PHE A 115 -5.06 3.47 18.88
C PHE A 115 -6.07 3.87 19.94
N ILE A 116 -6.17 5.18 20.20
CA ILE A 116 -7.21 5.74 21.06
C ILE A 116 -8.39 6.11 20.16
N LYS A 117 -9.55 5.49 20.39
CA LYS A 117 -10.79 5.92 19.73
C LYS A 117 -11.14 7.31 20.27
N SER A 118 -11.04 8.34 19.42
CA SER A 118 -11.47 9.68 19.79
C SER A 118 -12.96 9.62 20.13
N ILE A 119 -13.27 9.82 21.41
CA ILE A 119 -14.65 9.95 21.88
C ILE A 119 -15.21 11.19 21.18
N PRO A 120 -16.38 11.12 20.54
CA PRO A 120 -16.97 12.30 19.91
C PRO A 120 -17.12 13.41 20.95
N PHE A 121 -16.53 14.58 20.66
CA PHE A 121 -16.51 15.77 21.52
C PHE A 121 -17.91 16.24 21.97
N HIS A 122 -18.98 15.71 21.38
CA HIS A 122 -20.36 16.05 21.73
C HIS A 122 -20.84 15.53 23.09
N LEU A 123 -20.19 14.54 23.72
CA LEU A 123 -20.60 14.04 25.04
C LEU A 123 -20.08 14.87 26.22
N HIS A 124 -19.17 15.84 25.99
CA HIS A 124 -18.60 16.65 27.07
C HIS A 124 -19.46 17.88 27.44
N VAL A 125 -20.41 18.28 26.60
CA VAL A 125 -21.24 19.48 26.82
C VAL A 125 -22.53 19.18 27.61
N GLU A 126 -23.06 17.95 27.51
CA GLU A 126 -24.33 17.61 28.17
C GLU A 126 -24.21 17.48 29.69
N HIS A 127 -23.04 17.14 30.22
CA HIS A 127 -22.81 17.05 31.68
C HIS A 127 -22.53 18.41 32.36
N ILE A 128 -22.17 19.44 31.60
CA ILE A 128 -21.93 20.79 32.16
C ILE A 128 -23.25 21.56 32.27
N ASN A 129 -24.20 21.32 31.34
CA ASN A 129 -25.48 22.03 31.30
C ASN A 129 -26.56 21.45 32.24
N SER A 130 -26.34 20.28 32.83
CA SER A 130 -27.27 19.68 33.82
C SER A 130 -27.04 20.16 35.25
N SER A 131 -25.86 20.72 35.57
CA SER A 131 -25.56 21.26 36.90
C SER A 131 -26.02 22.71 37.11
N GLU A 132 -26.34 23.46 36.05
CA GLU A 132 -26.80 24.86 36.15
C GLU A 132 -28.33 25.02 36.20
N LYS A 133 -29.11 23.93 36.05
CA LYS A 133 -30.59 23.99 36.05
C LYS A 133 -31.27 23.55 37.35
N MET A 134 -30.51 23.35 38.44
CA MET A 134 -31.05 22.95 39.75
C MET A 134 -30.95 24.04 40.84
N SER A 135 -30.68 25.29 40.46
CA SER A 135 -30.70 26.45 41.35
C SER A 135 -31.48 27.60 40.72
N ALA A 136 -32.80 27.45 40.63
CA ALA A 136 -33.77 28.52 40.42
C ALA A 136 -35.10 28.14 41.07
#